data_AF-A0A1R3GKA7-F1
#
_entry.id   AF-A0A1R3GKA7-F1
#
_cell.length_a   1.000
_cell.length_b   1.000
_cell.length_c   1.000
_cell.angle_alpha   90.00
_cell.angle_beta   90.00
_cell.angle_gamma   90.00
#
_symmetry.space_group_name_H-M   'P 1'
#
loop_
_entity.id
_entity.type
_entity.pdbx_description
1 polymer ?
#
loop_
_entity_poly.entity_id
_entity_poly.type
_entity_poly.pdbx_seq_one_letter_code
_entity_poly.pdbx_strand_id
1 'polypeptide(L)'
;MGKNDFLTPKAIANRNKAKGLQKLRWYCQMCQKQCRDENGFKCHCMSESHQRQMQIFGENPDRIVSGYSEEFEQNFHDLMKRSHRFSRVSATVVYNEFINDRDHVHMNSTQWATLTEFVKHLGRTGKCKVEQTEKGWFITYIDRDSETLFKEKMKNKRLKSDMVEEEKQEREIQKQIQIAEQLKAPLESEENEKKAVTKELNLESGVKIGFSLGGGNIRKEEKGESSSKTARKDYWLCEGIIVKVMSKALAQKGYYKQKGVVRKAIDKYVGEIEMLESKHVLRVDQQELETVIPQIGGIVRIVNGAYCGSNARLLGVDTDKFCAKVQIEKGVYDGRVIKAIEYEDICKVA
;
A
#
# COMPACT_ATOMS: atom_id res chain seq x y z
N MET A 1 -38.66 44.54 2.16
CA MET A 1 -37.94 43.43 2.82
C MET A 1 -36.69 43.12 2.00
N GLY A 2 -35.49 43.34 2.56
CA GLY A 2 -34.22 43.24 1.82
C GLY A 2 -33.91 41.79 1.40
N LYS A 3 -33.52 41.62 0.14
CA LYS A 3 -33.11 40.32 -0.42
C LYS A 3 -31.90 39.80 0.35
N ASN A 4 -32.00 38.57 0.88
CA ASN A 4 -30.89 37.91 1.57
C ASN A 4 -29.88 37.41 0.53
N ASP A 5 -29.01 38.30 0.05
CA ASP A 5 -27.93 37.93 -0.87
C ASP A 5 -26.92 36.98 -0.22
N PHE A 6 -26.33 36.11 -1.05
CA PHE A 6 -25.44 35.00 -0.69
C PHE A 6 -24.23 35.39 0.18
N LEU A 7 -23.84 36.67 0.15
CA LEU A 7 -22.69 37.24 0.85
C LEU A 7 -23.06 38.10 2.07
N THR A 8 -24.34 38.18 2.43
CA THR A 8 -24.72 38.94 3.63
C THR A 8 -24.10 38.34 4.89
N PRO A 9 -23.71 39.18 5.88
CA PRO A 9 -23.18 38.70 7.16
C PRO A 9 -24.10 37.68 7.85
N LYS A 10 -25.42 37.80 7.67
CA LYS A 10 -26.42 36.86 8.16
C LYS A 10 -26.36 35.50 7.43
N ALA A 11 -26.19 35.49 6.10
CA ALA A 11 -26.02 34.27 5.33
C ALA A 11 -24.69 33.57 5.65
N ILE A 12 -23.61 34.34 5.81
CA ILE A 12 -22.28 33.82 6.20
C ILE A 12 -22.31 33.26 7.63
N ALA A 13 -22.93 33.97 8.58
CA ALA A 13 -23.09 33.49 9.95
C ALA A 13 -23.96 32.23 10.03
N ASN A 14 -25.03 32.13 9.23
CA ASN A 14 -25.84 30.92 9.14
C ASN A 14 -25.07 29.75 8.53
N ARG A 15 -24.22 30.01 7.51
CA ARG A 15 -23.37 28.98 6.89
C ARG A 15 -22.30 28.48 7.86
N ASN A 16 -21.61 29.37 8.56
CA ASN A 16 -20.63 28.98 9.56
C ASN A 16 -21.26 28.22 10.74
N LYS A 17 -22.49 28.57 11.14
CA LYS A 17 -23.27 27.79 12.13
C LYS A 17 -23.77 26.44 11.61
N ALA A 18 -23.80 26.22 10.30
CA ALA A 18 -24.16 24.96 9.65
C ALA A 18 -22.95 24.04 9.37
N LYS A 19 -21.71 24.50 9.61
CA LYS A 19 -20.47 23.72 9.38
C LYS A 19 -20.11 22.74 10.50
N GLY A 20 -20.90 22.65 11.58
CA GLY A 20 -20.73 21.66 12.64
C GLY A 20 -21.70 20.49 12.46
N LEU A 21 -21.32 19.28 12.89
CA LEU A 21 -22.21 18.12 12.97
C LEU A 21 -23.36 18.47 13.94
N GLN A 22 -24.48 18.96 13.42
CA GLN A 22 -25.66 19.27 14.21
C GLN A 22 -26.29 17.98 14.71
N LYS A 23 -26.99 18.02 15.86
CA LYS A 23 -27.63 16.82 16.41
C LYS A 23 -28.54 16.19 15.35
N LEU A 24 -28.24 14.93 14.99
CA LEU A 24 -28.98 14.13 13.98
C LEU A 24 -30.48 14.01 14.29
N ARG A 25 -30.88 14.27 15.54
CA ARG A 25 -32.28 14.29 15.99
C ARG A 25 -33.19 15.18 15.12
N TRP A 26 -32.66 16.25 14.51
CA TRP A 26 -33.44 17.20 13.70
C TRP A 26 -33.25 17.03 12.19
N TYR A 27 -32.85 15.85 11.72
CA TYR A 27 -32.70 15.53 10.31
C TYR A 27 -33.93 14.77 9.78
N CYS A 28 -34.41 15.14 8.59
CA CYS A 28 -35.45 14.39 7.87
C CYS A 28 -34.84 13.66 6.68
N GLN A 29 -34.80 12.32 6.73
CA GLN A 29 -34.29 11.49 5.63
C GLN A 29 -35.13 11.63 4.36
N MET A 30 -36.45 11.63 4.52
CA MET A 30 -37.42 11.67 3.41
C MET A 30 -37.31 12.95 2.56
N CYS A 31 -36.85 14.04 3.19
CA CYS A 31 -36.62 15.32 2.52
C CYS A 31 -35.13 15.67 2.40
N GLN A 32 -34.23 14.76 2.81
CA GLN A 32 -32.78 14.96 2.95
C GLN A 32 -32.41 16.31 3.57
N LYS A 33 -33.15 16.71 4.62
CA LYS A 33 -33.11 18.07 5.16
C LYS A 33 -32.72 18.09 6.63
N GLN A 34 -31.56 18.69 6.92
CA GLN A 34 -31.15 19.03 8.28
C GLN A 34 -31.87 20.29 8.77
N CYS A 35 -32.65 20.16 9.84
CA CYS A 35 -33.21 21.29 10.57
C CYS A 35 -32.30 21.69 11.74
N ARG A 36 -32.37 22.97 12.12
CA ARG A 36 -31.43 23.58 13.07
C ARG A 36 -31.81 23.33 14.52
N ASP A 37 -33.10 23.28 14.80
CA ASP A 37 -33.70 23.16 16.12
C ASP A 37 -35.03 22.41 16.04
N GLU A 38 -35.57 22.07 17.21
CA GLU A 38 -36.84 21.33 17.32
C GLU A 38 -38.01 22.08 16.65
N ASN A 39 -38.05 23.41 16.80
CA ASN A 39 -39.08 24.24 16.20
C ASN A 39 -38.97 24.25 14.66
N GLY A 40 -37.76 24.37 14.12
CA GLY A 40 -37.53 24.26 12.67
C GLY A 40 -37.91 22.89 12.13
N PHE A 41 -37.65 21.82 12.88
CA PHE A 41 -38.07 20.46 12.51
C PHE A 41 -39.59 20.31 12.52
N LYS A 42 -40.28 20.80 13.55
CA LYS A 42 -41.76 20.80 13.62
C LYS A 42 -42.37 21.56 12.43
N CYS A 43 -41.89 22.76 12.14
CA CYS A 43 -42.35 23.53 10.98
C CYS A 43 -42.08 22.81 9.65
N HIS A 44 -40.96 22.08 9.55
CA HIS A 44 -40.67 21.26 8.38
C HIS A 44 -41.66 20.10 8.24
N CYS A 45 -41.95 19.36 9.30
CA CYS A 45 -42.92 18.26 9.25
C CYS A 45 -44.33 18.73 8.87
N MET A 46 -44.69 19.96 9.25
CA MET A 46 -45.99 20.57 8.91
C MET A 46 -46.03 21.19 7.49
N SER A 47 -44.90 21.26 6.79
CA SER A 47 -44.84 21.86 5.45
C SER A 47 -45.45 20.95 4.37
N GLU A 48 -46.07 21.56 3.36
CA GLU A 48 -46.69 20.84 2.23
C GLU A 48 -45.68 19.94 1.49
N SER A 49 -44.43 20.37 1.35
CA SER A 49 -43.39 19.58 0.68
C SER A 49 -43.06 18.29 1.43
N HIS A 50 -43.02 18.34 2.76
CA HIS A 50 -42.85 17.15 3.58
C HIS A 50 -44.08 16.24 3.51
N GLN A 51 -45.28 16.81 3.60
CA GLN A 51 -46.53 16.05 3.52
C GLN A 51 -46.68 15.32 2.18
N ARG A 52 -46.28 15.96 1.06
CA ARG A 52 -46.27 15.30 -0.25
C ARG A 52 -45.28 14.13 -0.30
N GLN A 53 -44.10 14.28 0.29
CA GLN A 53 -43.15 13.16 0.41
C GLN A 53 -43.68 12.02 1.30
N MET A 54 -44.46 12.34 2.33
CA MET A 54 -45.14 11.34 3.17
C MET A 54 -46.25 10.61 2.41
N GLN A 55 -46.96 11.27 1.51
CA GLN A 55 -47.94 10.60 0.64
C GLN A 55 -47.27 9.61 -0.31
N ILE A 56 -46.16 10.00 -0.95
CA ILE A 56 -45.37 9.13 -1.82
C ILE A 56 -44.81 7.92 -1.04
N PHE A 57 -44.36 8.15 0.20
CA PHE A 57 -43.93 7.07 1.08
C PHE A 57 -45.08 6.12 1.43
N GLY A 58 -46.26 6.67 1.72
CA GLY A 58 -47.45 5.89 2.06
C GLY A 58 -47.94 4.98 0.92
N GLU A 59 -47.67 5.35 -0.33
CA GLU A 59 -48.02 4.53 -1.50
C GLU A 59 -47.14 3.28 -1.63
N ASN A 60 -45.85 3.37 -1.31
CA ASN A 60 -44.89 2.26 -1.45
C ASN A 60 -43.77 2.32 -0.39
N PRO A 61 -44.06 2.01 0.88
CA PRO A 61 -43.08 2.13 1.96
C PRO A 61 -41.92 1.14 1.80
N ASP A 62 -42.21 -0.10 1.40
CA ASP A 62 -41.21 -1.17 1.27
C ASP A 62 -40.14 -0.83 0.23
N ARG A 63 -40.54 -0.26 -0.92
CA ARG A 63 -39.61 0.12 -1.98
C ARG A 63 -38.64 1.22 -1.53
N ILE A 64 -39.15 2.21 -0.81
CA ILE A 64 -38.35 3.35 -0.32
C ILE A 64 -37.36 2.86 0.74
N VAL A 65 -37.83 2.07 1.71
CA VAL A 65 -36.98 1.51 2.79
C VAL A 65 -35.93 0.56 2.22
N SER A 66 -36.29 -0.26 1.22
CA SER A 66 -35.32 -1.13 0.52
C SER A 66 -34.23 -0.30 -0.16
N GLY A 67 -34.60 0.77 -0.88
CA GLY A 67 -33.64 1.67 -1.52
C GLY A 67 -32.66 2.31 -0.52
N TYR A 68 -33.16 2.83 0.60
CA TYR A 68 -32.30 3.36 1.67
C TYR A 68 -31.42 2.28 2.30
N SER A 69 -31.92 1.06 2.43
CA SER A 69 -31.16 -0.05 2.99
C SER A 69 -30.03 -0.50 2.06
N GLU A 70 -30.29 -0.57 0.75
CA GLU A 70 -29.28 -0.87 -0.26
C GLU A 70 -28.20 0.21 -0.31
N GLU A 71 -28.59 1.48 -0.33
CA GLU A 71 -27.66 2.61 -0.32
C GLU A 71 -26.80 2.63 0.96
N PHE A 72 -27.43 2.41 2.12
CA PHE A 72 -26.74 2.31 3.40
C PHE A 72 -25.71 1.18 3.40
N GLU A 73 -26.10 -0.02 2.95
CA GLU A 73 -25.22 -1.18 2.91
C GLU A 73 -24.05 -0.96 1.94
N GLN A 74 -24.33 -0.43 0.75
CA GLN A 74 -23.33 -0.12 -0.27
C GLN A 74 -22.29 0.88 0.28
N ASN A 75 -22.74 2.00 0.85
CA ASN A 75 -21.86 3.04 1.37
C ASN A 75 -21.04 2.53 2.57
N PHE A 76 -21.64 1.74 3.47
CA PHE A 76 -20.93 1.12 4.59
C PHE A 76 -19.87 0.12 4.10
N HIS A 77 -20.21 -0.68 3.09
CA HIS A 77 -19.31 -1.65 2.50
C HIS A 77 -18.15 -0.98 1.75
N ASP A 78 -18.39 0.14 1.06
CA ASP A 78 -17.36 0.92 0.40
C ASP A 78 -16.46 1.66 1.39
N LEU A 79 -16.97 2.04 2.57
CA LEU A 79 -16.14 2.52 3.67
C LEU A 79 -15.22 1.41 4.20
N MET A 80 -15.76 0.20 4.43
CA MET A 80 -14.98 -0.96 4.84
C MET A 80 -13.88 -1.30 3.84
N LYS A 81 -14.18 -1.26 2.53
CA LYS A 81 -13.20 -1.47 1.46
C LYS A 81 -12.06 -0.45 1.45
N ARG A 82 -12.36 0.82 1.72
CA ARG A 82 -11.39 1.93 1.63
C ARG A 82 -10.54 2.06 2.89
N SER A 83 -11.16 2.06 4.06
CA SER A 83 -10.50 2.33 5.34
C SER A 83 -10.08 1.06 6.09
N HIS A 84 -10.80 -0.05 5.93
CA HIS A 84 -10.69 -1.24 6.81
C HIS A 84 -10.56 -2.57 6.06
N ARG A 85 -9.82 -2.59 4.94
CA ARG A 85 -9.73 -3.76 4.04
C ARG A 85 -9.13 -5.00 4.69
N PHE A 86 -8.08 -4.83 5.50
CA PHE A 86 -7.30 -5.94 6.09
C PHE A 86 -7.35 -5.96 7.61
N SER A 87 -8.09 -5.04 8.22
CA SER A 87 -8.16 -4.87 9.66
C SER A 87 -9.40 -5.53 10.23
N ARG A 88 -9.23 -6.11 11.42
CA ARG A 88 -10.34 -6.49 12.29
C ARG A 88 -10.70 -5.26 13.12
N VAL A 89 -11.90 -4.72 12.94
CA VAL A 89 -12.30 -3.43 13.53
C VAL A 89 -13.63 -3.58 14.26
N SER A 90 -13.80 -2.81 15.35
CA SER A 90 -15.08 -2.75 16.06
C SER A 90 -16.15 -2.10 15.19
N ALA A 91 -17.33 -2.71 15.12
CA ALA A 91 -18.48 -2.21 14.36
C ALA A 91 -18.82 -0.75 14.72
N THR A 92 -18.72 -0.39 16.00
CA THR A 92 -19.03 0.95 16.49
C THR A 92 -18.04 1.98 15.94
N VAL A 93 -16.76 1.63 15.78
CA VAL A 93 -15.74 2.53 15.22
C VAL A 93 -16.05 2.83 13.76
N VAL A 94 -16.36 1.78 12.98
CA VAL A 94 -16.72 1.94 11.57
C VAL A 94 -18.01 2.74 11.41
N TYR A 95 -19.02 2.47 12.25
CA TYR A 95 -20.26 3.23 12.23
C TYR A 95 -20.07 4.70 12.59
N ASN A 96 -19.21 5.00 13.56
CA ASN A 96 -18.87 6.39 13.91
C ASN A 96 -18.14 7.11 12.76
N GLU A 97 -17.29 6.41 12.01
CA GLU A 97 -16.65 6.95 10.81
C GLU A 97 -17.68 7.17 9.68
N PHE A 98 -18.63 6.26 9.54
CA PHE A 98 -19.72 6.37 8.56
C PHE A 98 -20.60 7.61 8.80
N ILE A 99 -21.01 7.86 10.05
CA ILE A 99 -21.86 9.02 10.39
C ILE A 99 -21.11 10.36 10.35
N ASN A 100 -19.79 10.36 10.18
CA ASN A 100 -19.03 11.60 10.00
C ASN A 100 -19.29 12.24 8.64
N ASP A 101 -19.69 11.45 7.63
CA ASP A 101 -20.18 12.01 6.37
C ASP A 101 -21.50 12.73 6.63
N ARG A 102 -21.70 13.92 6.05
CA ARG A 102 -22.92 14.69 6.26
C ARG A 102 -24.11 14.11 5.50
N ASP A 103 -23.84 13.45 4.38
CA ASP A 103 -24.86 12.99 3.45
C ASP A 103 -25.10 11.46 3.58
N HIS A 104 -24.70 10.87 4.71
CA HIS A 104 -24.97 9.46 5.00
C HIS A 104 -26.46 9.19 5.21
N VAL A 105 -26.91 8.01 4.78
CA VAL A 105 -28.24 7.49 5.13
C VAL A 105 -28.26 7.15 6.61
N HIS A 106 -29.22 7.68 7.35
CA HIS A 106 -29.34 7.34 8.77
C HIS A 106 -29.86 5.91 8.94
N MET A 107 -29.21 5.12 9.82
CA MET A 107 -29.66 3.78 10.24
C MET A 107 -31.17 3.65 10.48
N ASN A 108 -31.79 4.61 11.19
CA ASN A 108 -33.23 4.57 11.52
C ASN A 108 -34.16 4.62 10.30
N SER A 109 -33.63 4.97 9.12
CA SER A 109 -34.37 5.02 7.86
C SER A 109 -34.18 3.76 7.01
N THR A 110 -33.44 2.78 7.52
CA THR A 110 -33.22 1.48 6.89
C THR A 110 -34.08 0.40 7.55
N GLN A 111 -34.04 -0.82 7.00
CA GLN A 111 -34.66 -2.00 7.59
C GLN A 111 -34.00 -2.45 8.92
N TRP A 112 -32.83 -1.91 9.28
CA TRP A 112 -32.08 -2.30 10.47
C TRP A 112 -32.25 -1.26 11.57
N ALA A 113 -32.95 -1.62 12.65
CA ALA A 113 -33.21 -0.70 13.75
C ALA A 113 -31.98 -0.50 14.67
N THR A 114 -31.03 -1.44 14.65
CA THR A 114 -29.83 -1.40 15.48
C THR A 114 -28.59 -1.78 14.70
N LEU A 115 -27.44 -1.20 15.08
CA LEU A 115 -26.14 -1.56 14.50
C LEU A 115 -25.87 -3.07 14.61
N THR A 116 -26.24 -3.68 15.73
CA THR A 116 -26.10 -5.13 15.95
C THR A 116 -26.85 -5.95 14.90
N GLU A 117 -28.06 -5.55 14.55
CA GLU A 117 -28.88 -6.24 13.56
C GLU A 117 -28.27 -6.14 12.16
N PHE A 118 -27.80 -4.94 11.78
CA PHE A 118 -27.10 -4.71 10.53
C PHE A 118 -25.80 -5.54 10.44
N VAL A 119 -25.02 -5.58 11.52
CA VAL A 119 -23.79 -6.37 11.58
C VAL A 119 -24.07 -7.87 11.43
N LYS A 120 -25.13 -8.38 12.06
CA LYS A 120 -25.57 -9.76 11.83
C LYS A 120 -25.98 -10.00 10.38
N HIS A 121 -26.65 -9.04 9.74
CA HIS A 121 -26.99 -9.11 8.33
C HIS A 121 -25.75 -9.22 7.44
N LEU A 122 -24.72 -8.38 7.65
CA LEU A 122 -23.45 -8.46 6.92
C LEU A 122 -22.75 -9.82 7.05
N GLY A 123 -22.87 -10.45 8.22
CA GLY A 123 -22.38 -11.80 8.46
C GLY A 123 -23.16 -12.86 7.67
N ARG A 124 -24.50 -12.74 7.60
CA ARG A 124 -25.36 -13.66 6.84
C ARG A 124 -25.17 -13.55 5.32
N THR A 125 -24.99 -12.33 4.80
CA THR A 125 -24.71 -12.09 3.38
C THR A 125 -23.30 -12.51 2.99
N GLY A 126 -22.42 -12.72 3.99
CA GLY A 126 -21.04 -13.12 3.80
C GLY A 126 -20.18 -12.04 3.14
N LYS A 127 -20.59 -10.77 3.24
CA LYS A 127 -19.79 -9.61 2.81
C LYS A 127 -18.68 -9.30 3.82
N CYS A 128 -18.94 -9.56 5.10
CA CYS A 128 -17.96 -9.42 6.16
C CYS A 128 -17.96 -10.64 7.07
N LYS A 129 -16.79 -10.97 7.63
CA LYS A 129 -16.66 -11.91 8.74
C LYS A 129 -16.97 -11.15 10.02
N VAL A 130 -17.89 -11.68 10.82
CA VAL A 130 -18.39 -11.03 12.04
C VAL A 130 -18.09 -11.90 13.24
N GLU A 131 -17.52 -11.29 14.28
CA GLU A 131 -17.16 -11.97 15.52
C GLU A 131 -17.70 -11.19 16.72
N GLN A 132 -18.39 -11.88 17.63
CA GLN A 132 -18.84 -11.29 18.88
C GLN A 132 -17.79 -11.53 19.97
N THR A 133 -17.41 -10.47 20.67
CA THR A 133 -16.50 -10.53 21.81
C THR A 133 -17.11 -9.81 23.01
N GLU A 134 -16.51 -9.95 24.19
CA GLU A 134 -16.91 -9.22 25.40
C GLU A 134 -16.87 -7.69 25.24
N LYS A 135 -15.98 -7.19 24.36
CA LYS A 135 -15.83 -5.76 24.07
C LYS A 135 -16.78 -5.24 22.98
N GLY A 136 -17.65 -6.09 22.44
CA GLY A 136 -18.61 -5.76 21.39
C GLY A 136 -18.40 -6.55 20.09
N TRP A 137 -19.03 -6.06 19.02
CA TRP A 137 -19.02 -6.69 17.69
C TRP A 137 -17.81 -6.24 16.88
N PHE A 138 -17.05 -7.21 16.36
CA PHE A 138 -15.93 -6.99 15.45
C PHE A 138 -16.29 -7.47 14.04
N ILE A 139 -15.83 -6.72 13.06
CA ILE A 139 -16.08 -6.96 11.64
C ILE A 139 -14.72 -6.98 10.91
N THR A 140 -14.57 -7.94 10.02
CA THR A 140 -13.45 -8.04 9.08
C THR A 140 -14.03 -8.14 7.67
N TYR A 141 -13.58 -7.27 6.77
CA TYR A 141 -14.03 -7.28 5.38
C TYR A 141 -13.60 -8.59 4.67
N ILE A 142 -14.50 -9.21 3.91
CA ILE A 142 -14.17 -10.38 3.09
C ILE A 142 -14.00 -9.91 1.65
N ASP A 143 -12.77 -9.90 1.18
CA ASP A 143 -12.48 -9.55 -0.20
C ASP A 143 -12.77 -10.73 -1.13
N ARG A 144 -13.82 -10.60 -1.95
CA ARG A 144 -14.18 -11.60 -2.97
C ARG A 144 -13.52 -11.33 -4.32
N ASP A 145 -12.74 -10.26 -4.47
CA ASP A 145 -11.97 -10.05 -5.69
C ASP A 145 -10.85 -11.10 -5.80
N SER A 146 -10.83 -11.84 -6.92
CA SER A 146 -9.94 -12.96 -7.20
C SER A 146 -8.43 -12.66 -7.06
N GLU A 147 -8.05 -11.39 -7.02
CA GLU A 147 -6.67 -10.92 -6.99
C GLU A 147 -6.02 -11.01 -5.59
N THR A 148 -6.79 -10.81 -4.52
CA THR A 148 -6.28 -10.84 -3.13
C THR A 148 -6.16 -12.26 -2.59
N LEU A 149 -7.12 -13.15 -2.91
CA LEU A 149 -7.00 -14.59 -2.66
C LEU A 149 -5.75 -15.18 -3.34
N PHE A 150 -5.38 -14.68 -4.53
CA PHE A 150 -4.18 -15.12 -5.23
C PHE A 150 -2.90 -14.62 -4.54
N LYS A 151 -2.88 -13.35 -4.08
CA LYS A 151 -1.76 -12.80 -3.32
C LYS A 151 -1.57 -13.47 -1.96
N GLU A 152 -2.64 -13.77 -1.23
CA GLU A 152 -2.57 -14.50 0.05
C GLU A 152 -2.12 -15.95 -0.15
N LYS A 153 -2.65 -16.66 -1.15
CA LYS A 153 -2.14 -18.01 -1.51
C LYS A 153 -0.66 -17.97 -1.87
N MET A 154 -0.22 -16.95 -2.62
CA MET A 154 1.18 -16.79 -2.99
C MET A 154 2.06 -16.45 -1.78
N LYS A 155 1.59 -15.59 -0.86
CA LYS A 155 2.30 -15.27 0.39
C LYS A 155 2.40 -16.49 1.31
N ASN A 156 1.31 -17.23 1.51
CA ASN A 156 1.33 -18.48 2.28
C ASN A 156 2.17 -19.58 1.61
N LYS A 157 2.23 -19.63 0.27
CA LYS A 157 3.12 -20.54 -0.46
C LYS A 157 4.59 -20.17 -0.29
N ARG A 158 4.93 -18.88 -0.30
CA ARG A 158 6.28 -18.38 -0.01
C ARG A 158 6.70 -18.72 1.42
N LEU A 159 5.89 -18.36 2.43
CA LEU A 159 6.16 -18.70 3.83
C LEU A 159 6.34 -20.21 4.06
N LYS A 160 5.53 -21.05 3.41
CA LYS A 160 5.72 -22.51 3.49
C LYS A 160 7.01 -22.99 2.81
N SER A 161 7.41 -22.36 1.70
CA SER A 161 8.68 -22.68 1.04
C SER A 161 9.87 -22.27 1.90
N ASP A 162 9.81 -21.06 2.47
CA ASP A 162 10.86 -20.50 3.32
C ASP A 162 11.04 -21.35 4.59
N MET A 163 9.95 -21.80 5.23
CA MET A 163 10.01 -22.73 6.36
C MET A 163 10.65 -24.08 5.99
N VAL A 164 10.38 -24.62 4.80
CA VAL A 164 10.97 -25.88 4.33
C VAL A 164 12.46 -25.70 4.00
N GLU A 165 12.85 -24.54 3.48
CA GLU A 165 14.25 -24.19 3.19
C GLU A 165 15.04 -24.01 4.51
N GLU A 166 14.48 -23.31 5.50
CA GLU A 166 15.06 -23.16 6.85
C GLU A 166 15.25 -24.52 7.53
N GLU A 167 14.24 -25.39 7.50
CA GLU A 167 14.30 -26.72 8.11
C GLU A 167 15.33 -27.65 7.41
N LYS A 168 15.62 -27.39 6.13
CA LYS A 168 16.69 -28.06 5.38
C LYS A 168 18.07 -27.48 5.72
N GLN A 169 18.18 -26.16 5.85
CA GLN A 169 19.40 -25.48 6.30
C GLN A 169 19.80 -25.90 7.71
N GLU A 170 18.86 -25.96 8.66
CA GLU A 170 19.12 -26.43 10.02
C GLU A 170 19.67 -27.85 10.04
N ARG A 171 19.10 -28.75 9.22
CA ARG A 171 19.61 -30.13 9.08
C ARG A 171 21.03 -30.18 8.51
N GLU A 172 21.37 -29.30 7.57
CA GLU A 172 22.71 -29.24 6.98
C GLU A 172 23.73 -28.68 8.00
N ILE A 173 23.35 -27.64 8.75
CA ILE A 173 24.18 -27.04 9.81
C ILE A 173 24.42 -28.04 10.94
N GLN A 174 23.39 -28.77 11.39
CA GLN A 174 23.54 -29.81 12.41
C GLN A 174 24.51 -30.90 11.99
N LYS A 175 24.46 -31.35 10.72
CA LYS A 175 25.44 -32.33 10.20
C LYS A 175 26.86 -31.78 10.21
N GLN A 176 27.06 -30.52 9.85
CA GLN A 176 28.40 -29.91 9.88
C GLN A 176 28.94 -29.78 11.31
N ILE A 177 28.10 -29.44 12.29
CA ILE A 177 28.48 -29.40 13.71
C ILE A 177 28.88 -30.80 14.20
N GLN A 178 28.08 -31.82 13.88
CA GLN A 178 28.34 -33.19 14.29
C GLN A 178 29.65 -33.75 13.69
N ILE A 179 29.92 -33.43 12.42
CA ILE A 179 31.19 -33.77 11.75
C ILE A 179 32.36 -33.03 12.41
N ALA A 180 32.21 -31.75 12.74
CA ALA A 180 33.24 -30.95 13.39
C ALA A 180 33.52 -31.41 14.84
N GLU A 181 32.51 -31.90 15.58
CA GLU A 181 32.69 -32.51 16.89
C GLU A 181 33.45 -33.84 16.82
N GLN A 182 33.14 -34.70 15.83
CA GLN A 182 33.87 -35.95 15.61
C GLN A 182 35.32 -35.73 15.17
N LEU A 183 35.62 -34.64 14.45
CA LEU A 183 36.99 -34.26 14.07
C LEU A 183 37.77 -33.56 15.20
N LYS A 184 37.11 -33.06 16.25
CA LYS A 184 37.75 -32.42 17.42
C LYS A 184 38.08 -33.37 18.57
N ALA A 185 37.62 -34.61 18.54
CA ALA A 185 38.00 -35.65 19.50
C ALA A 185 38.72 -36.77 18.72
N PRO A 186 40.07 -36.84 18.68
CA PRO A 186 40.97 -36.75 19.85
C PRO A 186 42.35 -36.11 19.56
N LEU A 187 42.65 -34.93 20.12
CA LEU A 187 44.03 -34.45 20.34
C LEU A 187 44.08 -33.57 21.60
N GLU A 188 43.86 -34.18 22.76
CA GLU A 188 44.43 -33.70 24.02
C GLU A 188 45.61 -34.61 24.38
N SER A 189 46.75 -34.41 23.71
CA SER A 189 48.07 -34.77 24.25
C SER A 189 49.20 -34.16 23.41
N GLU A 190 49.90 -33.26 24.10
CA GLU A 190 51.31 -32.89 23.96
C GLU A 190 51.79 -31.88 22.90
N GLU A 191 52.74 -31.10 23.41
CA GLU A 191 53.40 -29.92 22.88
C GLU A 191 54.28 -30.22 21.64
N ASN A 192 54.48 -29.19 20.80
CA ASN A 192 55.78 -28.51 20.62
C ASN A 192 56.15 -28.19 19.14
N GLU A 193 56.56 -26.92 18.96
CA GLU A 193 57.47 -26.32 17.96
C GLU A 193 57.43 -26.58 16.42
N LYS A 194 57.28 -25.43 15.72
CA LYS A 194 58.07 -24.92 14.57
C LYS A 194 57.79 -25.34 13.11
N LYS A 195 57.74 -24.26 12.30
CA LYS A 195 58.12 -24.05 10.88
C LYS A 195 57.07 -24.21 9.77
N ALA A 196 56.78 -23.04 9.17
CA ALA A 196 56.66 -22.68 7.76
C ALA A 196 56.38 -23.77 6.71
N VAL A 197 55.43 -23.49 5.82
CA VAL A 197 55.64 -23.32 4.37
C VAL A 197 54.34 -22.83 3.73
N THR A 198 54.44 -21.70 3.04
CA THR A 198 53.48 -21.18 2.08
C THR A 198 53.35 -22.12 0.88
N LYS A 199 52.13 -22.50 0.51
CA LYS A 199 51.83 -23.08 -0.81
C LYS A 199 50.68 -22.33 -1.44
N GLU A 200 51.04 -21.46 -2.39
CA GLU A 200 50.16 -20.87 -3.37
C GLU A 200 49.60 -21.99 -4.27
N LEU A 201 48.28 -21.97 -4.50
CA LEU A 201 47.64 -22.76 -5.54
C LEU A 201 47.25 -21.81 -6.67
N ASN A 202 48.03 -21.91 -7.74
CA ASN A 202 47.78 -21.32 -9.04
C ASN A 202 46.74 -22.17 -9.78
N LEU A 203 45.66 -21.57 -10.25
CA LEU A 203 44.67 -22.19 -11.14
C LEU A 203 44.29 -21.17 -12.22
N GLU A 204 45.03 -21.24 -13.32
CA GLU A 204 44.69 -20.60 -14.58
C GLU A 204 43.55 -21.35 -15.30
N SER A 205 42.88 -20.60 -16.20
CA SER A 205 41.86 -21.00 -17.18
C SER A 205 40.46 -21.30 -16.60
N GLY A 206 39.39 -20.57 -16.94
CA GLY A 206 39.09 -19.88 -18.18
C GLY A 206 38.08 -20.68 -19.01
N VAL A 207 36.88 -20.96 -18.46
CA VAL A 207 35.77 -21.55 -19.23
C VAL A 207 34.56 -20.62 -19.16
N LYS A 208 34.36 -19.89 -20.27
CA LYS A 208 33.15 -19.10 -20.56
C LYS A 208 32.04 -20.05 -20.99
N ILE A 209 30.96 -20.13 -20.21
CA ILE A 209 29.70 -20.75 -20.65
C ILE A 209 28.76 -19.62 -21.05
N GLY A 210 28.66 -19.37 -22.35
CA GLY A 210 27.72 -18.41 -22.93
C GLY A 210 26.36 -19.06 -23.18
N PHE A 211 25.34 -18.63 -22.46
CA PHE A 211 23.95 -18.92 -22.81
C PHE A 211 23.40 -17.80 -23.69
N SER A 212 23.36 -18.04 -25.00
CA SER A 212 22.55 -17.27 -25.95
C SER A 212 21.18 -17.93 -26.05
N LEU A 213 20.12 -17.22 -25.64
CA LEU A 213 18.75 -17.59 -26.00
C LEU A 213 18.07 -16.40 -26.68
N GLY A 214 17.79 -16.59 -27.97
CA GLY A 214 17.35 -15.60 -28.93
C GLY A 214 15.94 -15.05 -28.69
N GLY A 215 15.75 -13.83 -29.19
CA GLY A 215 14.49 -13.11 -29.22
C GLY A 215 13.49 -13.72 -30.21
N GLY A 216 12.25 -13.88 -29.73
CA GLY A 216 11.07 -14.12 -30.55
C GLY A 216 10.18 -12.87 -30.55
N ASN A 217 9.94 -12.33 -31.74
CA ASN A 217 8.99 -11.26 -32.03
C ASN A 217 7.58 -11.57 -31.49
N ILE A 218 7.03 -10.69 -30.65
CA ILE A 218 5.58 -10.54 -30.49
C ILE A 218 5.24 -9.06 -30.65
N ARG A 219 4.68 -8.73 -31.81
CA ARG A 219 3.95 -7.49 -32.05
C ARG A 219 2.72 -7.46 -31.13
N LYS A 220 2.54 -6.38 -30.36
CA LYS A 220 1.23 -5.99 -29.82
C LYS A 220 1.22 -4.48 -29.54
N GLU A 221 0.53 -3.77 -30.40
CA GLU A 221 0.03 -2.43 -30.15
C GLU A 221 -1.04 -2.46 -29.04
N GLU A 222 -1.02 -1.39 -28.25
CA GLU A 222 -2.10 -0.78 -27.48
C GLU A 222 -2.97 -1.66 -26.56
N LYS A 223 -2.50 -1.83 -25.30
CA LYS A 223 -3.35 -1.84 -24.08
C LYS A 223 -2.53 -1.25 -22.91
N GLY A 224 -2.59 0.07 -22.77
CA GLY A 224 -1.64 0.88 -22.02
C GLY A 224 -1.76 0.94 -20.50
N GLU A 225 -2.76 0.34 -19.85
CA GLU A 225 -2.99 0.59 -18.41
C GLU A 225 -3.23 -0.64 -17.53
N SER A 226 -3.40 -1.84 -18.11
CA SER A 226 -3.76 -3.04 -17.32
C SER A 226 -2.65 -4.08 -17.17
N SER A 227 -1.52 -3.98 -17.87
CA SER A 227 -0.39 -4.93 -17.77
C SER A 227 0.73 -4.47 -16.84
N SER A 228 0.70 -3.21 -16.38
CA SER A 228 1.73 -2.61 -15.54
C SER A 228 1.78 -3.21 -14.12
N LYS A 229 0.64 -3.72 -13.62
CA LYS A 229 0.53 -4.28 -12.26
C LYS A 229 1.14 -5.68 -12.09
N THR A 230 1.29 -6.45 -13.17
CA THR A 230 1.80 -7.83 -13.11
C THR A 230 3.34 -7.90 -13.06
N ALA A 231 4.04 -6.81 -13.40
CA ALA A 231 5.50 -6.75 -13.47
C ALA A 231 6.17 -6.05 -12.27
N ARG A 232 5.39 -5.48 -11.34
CA ARG A 232 5.96 -4.75 -10.19
C ARG A 232 6.56 -5.76 -9.19
N LYS A 233 7.86 -5.65 -8.99
CA LYS A 233 8.62 -6.44 -8.02
C LYS A 233 8.53 -5.75 -6.65
N ASP A 234 8.69 -6.52 -5.60
CA ASP A 234 8.83 -6.04 -4.22
C ASP A 234 10.24 -5.53 -3.89
N TYR A 235 11.20 -5.82 -4.76
CA TYR A 235 12.56 -5.30 -4.70
C TYR A 235 12.85 -4.32 -5.83
N TRP A 236 13.69 -3.32 -5.54
CA TRP A 236 14.07 -2.27 -6.49
C TRP A 236 15.58 -2.00 -6.55
N LEU A 237 16.38 -2.60 -5.66
CA LEU A 237 17.83 -2.42 -5.70
C LEU A 237 18.42 -3.02 -6.97
N CYS A 238 19.27 -2.24 -7.64
CA CYS A 238 20.08 -2.68 -8.77
C CYS A 238 21.46 -2.02 -8.71
N GLU A 239 22.41 -2.57 -9.46
CA GLU A 239 23.80 -2.11 -9.46
C GLU A 239 23.94 -0.82 -10.29
N GLY A 240 24.83 0.07 -9.84
CA GLY A 240 25.15 1.30 -10.56
C GLY A 240 24.15 2.45 -10.40
N ILE A 241 23.35 2.43 -9.33
CA ILE A 241 22.48 3.56 -8.92
C ILE A 241 23.03 4.25 -7.68
N ILE A 242 22.67 5.52 -7.51
CA ILE A 242 22.99 6.31 -6.31
C ILE A 242 21.78 6.29 -5.38
N VAL A 243 21.97 5.77 -4.18
CA VAL A 243 20.96 5.73 -3.12
C VAL A 243 21.35 6.63 -1.96
N LYS A 244 20.36 7.01 -1.16
CA LYS A 244 20.55 7.76 0.07
C LYS A 244 20.23 6.88 1.27
N VAL A 245 21.14 6.82 2.23
CA VAL A 245 20.99 6.00 3.44
C VAL A 245 20.08 6.71 4.45
N MET A 246 19.01 6.04 4.86
CA MET A 246 17.98 6.58 5.78
C MET A 246 17.88 5.80 7.10
N SER A 247 18.78 4.84 7.35
CA SER A 247 18.85 4.13 8.64
C SER A 247 19.17 5.08 9.80
N LYS A 248 18.27 5.13 10.80
CA LYS A 248 18.51 5.87 12.06
C LYS A 248 19.59 5.20 12.92
N ALA A 249 19.77 3.88 12.82
CA ALA A 249 20.81 3.17 13.56
C ALA A 249 22.21 3.57 13.09
N LEU A 250 22.36 3.80 11.77
CA LEU A 250 23.61 4.28 11.18
C LEU A 250 23.83 5.79 11.34
N ALA A 251 22.89 6.53 11.95
CA ALA A 251 23.04 7.95 12.24
C ALA A 251 24.16 8.21 13.25
N GLN A 252 24.34 7.32 14.24
CA GLN A 252 25.44 7.43 15.21
C GLN A 252 26.82 7.32 14.57
N LYS A 253 26.90 6.67 13.40
CA LYS A 253 28.14 6.50 12.62
C LYS A 253 28.30 7.55 11.51
N GLY A 254 27.40 8.53 11.43
CA GLY A 254 27.49 9.64 10.47
C GLY A 254 27.01 9.33 9.04
N TYR A 255 26.38 8.18 8.80
CA TYR A 255 25.93 7.80 7.44
C TYR A 255 24.49 8.22 7.13
N TYR A 256 23.75 8.75 8.11
CA TYR A 256 22.36 9.16 7.89
C TYR A 256 22.26 10.32 6.90
N LYS A 257 21.37 10.20 5.91
CA LYS A 257 21.17 11.11 4.77
C LYS A 257 22.36 11.23 3.82
N GLN A 258 23.40 10.42 3.99
CA GLN A 258 24.53 10.39 3.08
C GLN A 258 24.23 9.56 1.83
N LYS A 259 24.90 9.91 0.73
CA LYS A 259 24.71 9.26 -0.58
C LYS A 259 25.81 8.25 -0.85
N GLY A 260 25.44 7.14 -1.47
CA GLY A 260 26.36 6.09 -1.87
C GLY A 260 25.93 5.41 -3.16
N VAL A 261 26.88 4.72 -3.78
CA VAL A 261 26.67 3.95 -5.02
C VAL A 261 26.44 2.50 -4.65
N VAL A 262 25.39 1.90 -5.20
CA VAL A 262 25.14 0.47 -5.08
C VAL A 262 26.12 -0.29 -5.96
N ARG A 263 27.12 -0.94 -5.35
CA ARG A 263 28.11 -1.78 -6.02
C ARG A 263 27.54 -3.14 -6.40
N LYS A 264 26.80 -3.75 -5.47
CA LYS A 264 26.23 -5.09 -5.64
C LYS A 264 24.89 -5.20 -4.90
N ALA A 265 23.92 -5.88 -5.51
CA ALA A 265 22.68 -6.27 -4.83
C ALA A 265 22.77 -7.75 -4.42
N ILE A 266 22.66 -8.02 -3.11
CA ILE A 266 22.67 -9.34 -2.48
C ILE A 266 21.23 -9.72 -2.14
N ASP A 267 20.84 -10.95 -2.49
CA ASP A 267 19.51 -11.52 -2.20
C ASP A 267 18.33 -10.65 -2.65
N LYS A 268 18.56 -9.74 -3.62
CA LYS A 268 17.61 -8.75 -4.18
C LYS A 268 17.20 -7.61 -3.24
N TYR A 269 17.31 -7.77 -1.91
CA TYR A 269 16.86 -6.77 -0.93
C TYR A 269 18.01 -6.01 -0.24
N VAL A 270 19.23 -6.55 -0.24
CA VAL A 270 20.38 -5.94 0.46
C VAL A 270 21.36 -5.34 -0.53
N GLY A 271 21.74 -4.08 -0.35
CA GLY A 271 22.73 -3.41 -1.18
C GLY A 271 24.07 -3.29 -0.49
N GLU A 272 25.16 -3.64 -1.18
CA GLU A 272 26.51 -3.18 -0.83
C GLU A 272 26.71 -1.77 -1.39
N ILE A 273 26.73 -0.79 -0.49
CA ILE A 273 26.78 0.63 -0.81
C ILE A 273 28.16 1.16 -0.50
N GLU A 274 28.84 1.67 -1.52
CA GLU A 274 30.05 2.48 -1.35
C GLU A 274 29.65 3.94 -1.17
N MET A 275 29.89 4.49 0.02
CA MET A 275 29.60 5.88 0.33
C MET A 275 30.45 6.83 -0.53
N LEU A 276 29.84 7.88 -1.09
CA LEU A 276 30.54 8.79 -2.01
C LEU A 276 31.66 9.58 -1.32
N GLU A 277 31.42 10.07 -0.10
CA GLU A 277 32.37 10.89 0.65
C GLU A 277 33.41 10.03 1.38
N SER A 278 32.97 9.06 2.20
CA SER A 278 33.87 8.30 3.06
C SER A 278 34.50 7.06 2.41
N LYS A 279 34.04 6.66 1.21
CA LYS A 279 34.47 5.41 0.53
C LYS A 279 34.25 4.12 1.32
N HIS A 280 33.55 4.19 2.45
CA HIS A 280 33.19 3.02 3.24
C HIS A 280 32.13 2.19 2.52
N VAL A 281 32.25 0.86 2.62
CA VAL A 281 31.28 -0.08 2.07
C VAL A 281 30.37 -0.56 3.19
N LEU A 282 29.06 -0.39 3.01
CA LEU A 282 28.03 -0.77 3.97
C LEU A 282 27.05 -1.75 3.33
N ARG A 283 26.61 -2.76 4.08
CA ARG A 283 25.49 -3.63 3.70
C ARG A 283 24.22 -3.09 4.35
N VAL A 284 23.26 -2.65 3.54
CA VAL A 284 22.04 -2.01 4.00
C VAL A 284 20.84 -2.58 3.25
N ASP A 285 19.76 -2.86 3.96
CA ASP A 285 18.51 -3.33 3.35
C ASP A 285 17.79 -2.19 2.61
N GLN A 286 17.09 -2.51 1.52
CA GLN A 286 16.33 -1.55 0.72
C GLN A 286 15.33 -0.71 1.53
N GLN A 287 14.80 -1.21 2.66
CA GLN A 287 13.89 -0.46 3.53
C GLN A 287 14.56 0.74 4.20
N GLU A 288 15.88 0.68 4.38
CA GLU A 288 16.67 1.75 4.98
C GLU A 288 17.32 2.65 3.92
N LEU A 289 16.90 2.54 2.66
CA LEU A 289 17.41 3.27 1.51
C LEU A 289 16.30 4.05 0.81
N GLU A 290 16.69 5.18 0.23
CA GLU A 290 15.82 6.05 -0.55
C GLU A 290 16.43 6.24 -1.94
N THR A 291 15.60 6.22 -2.98
CA THR A 291 16.03 6.54 -4.34
C THR A 291 16.43 8.02 -4.43
N VAL A 292 17.44 8.32 -5.24
CA VAL A 292 17.89 9.71 -5.45
C VAL A 292 17.41 10.19 -6.80
N ILE A 293 16.73 11.33 -6.85
CA ILE A 293 16.32 11.97 -8.11
C ILE A 293 17.37 13.03 -8.48
N PRO A 294 17.95 12.98 -9.69
CA PRO A 294 18.89 13.99 -10.16
C PRO A 294 18.17 15.30 -10.52
N GLN A 295 18.94 16.32 -10.88
CA GLN A 295 18.37 17.52 -11.50
C GLN A 295 17.72 17.17 -12.85
N ILE A 296 16.75 18.00 -13.27
CA ILE A 296 16.10 17.89 -14.57
C ILE A 296 17.18 17.90 -15.67
N GLY A 297 17.05 16.99 -16.63
CA GLY A 297 18.04 16.69 -17.65
C GLY A 297 19.02 15.58 -17.28
N GLY A 298 19.07 15.15 -16.01
CA GLY A 298 19.90 14.06 -15.52
C GLY A 298 19.41 12.67 -15.94
N ILE A 299 20.32 11.71 -15.95
CA ILE A 299 20.04 10.32 -16.29
C ILE A 299 19.57 9.56 -15.05
N VAL A 300 18.45 8.87 -15.18
CA VAL A 300 17.87 7.95 -14.20
C VAL A 300 17.75 6.55 -14.78
N ARG A 301 17.80 5.54 -13.92
CA ARG A 301 17.44 4.17 -14.22
C ARG A 301 16.07 3.89 -13.64
N ILE A 302 15.22 3.28 -14.47
CA ILE A 302 13.93 2.77 -14.02
C ILE A 302 14.20 1.46 -13.28
N VAL A 303 13.90 1.44 -11.98
CA VAL A 303 14.24 0.32 -11.09
C VAL A 303 13.09 -0.66 -10.92
N ASN A 304 11.86 -0.26 -11.24
CA ASN A 304 10.68 -1.11 -11.10
C ASN A 304 9.61 -0.81 -12.18
N GLY A 305 8.57 -1.64 -12.23
CA GLY A 305 7.49 -1.53 -13.21
C GLY A 305 7.85 -2.04 -14.61
N ALA A 306 7.01 -1.71 -15.59
CA ALA A 306 7.07 -2.28 -16.95
C ALA A 306 8.36 -1.95 -17.72
N TYR A 307 9.07 -0.89 -17.33
CA TYR A 307 10.27 -0.40 -18.01
C TYR A 307 11.55 -0.61 -17.18
N CYS A 308 11.48 -1.46 -16.13
CA CYS A 308 12.60 -1.81 -15.25
C CYS A 308 13.86 -2.19 -16.06
N GLY A 309 15.01 -1.61 -15.69
CA GLY A 309 16.30 -1.77 -16.35
C GLY A 309 16.60 -0.74 -17.43
N SER A 310 15.60 0.03 -17.89
CA SER A 310 15.80 1.06 -18.92
C SER A 310 16.43 2.32 -18.33
N ASN A 311 17.34 2.95 -19.08
CA ASN A 311 17.83 4.29 -18.77
C ASN A 311 16.94 5.34 -19.40
N ALA A 312 16.64 6.37 -18.64
CA ALA A 312 15.80 7.47 -19.07
C ALA A 312 16.38 8.82 -18.63
N ARG A 313 16.07 9.85 -19.38
CA ARG A 313 16.36 11.24 -19.03
C ARG A 313 15.18 11.84 -18.28
N LEU A 314 15.46 12.51 -17.17
CA LEU A 314 14.47 13.23 -16.40
C LEU A 314 14.07 14.53 -17.11
N LEU A 315 12.80 14.68 -17.46
CA LEU A 315 12.27 15.88 -18.14
C LEU A 315 11.56 16.84 -17.19
N GLY A 316 10.94 16.31 -16.13
CA GLY A 316 10.18 17.10 -15.17
C GLY A 316 9.85 16.31 -13.93
N VAL A 317 9.54 17.03 -12.85
CA VAL A 317 9.28 16.48 -11.53
C VAL A 317 8.03 17.18 -11.00
N ASP A 318 7.04 16.40 -10.57
CA ASP A 318 5.81 16.87 -9.92
C ASP A 318 5.89 16.45 -8.44
N THR A 319 6.09 17.44 -7.57
CA THR A 319 6.26 17.22 -6.12
C THR A 319 4.95 16.91 -5.41
N ASP A 320 3.81 17.33 -5.96
CA ASP A 320 2.50 17.16 -5.32
C ASP A 320 2.02 15.71 -5.47
N LYS A 321 2.36 15.08 -6.59
CA LYS A 321 2.00 13.68 -6.90
C LYS A 321 3.13 12.68 -6.71
N PHE A 322 4.30 13.14 -6.23
CA PHE A 322 5.50 12.31 -6.06
C PHE A 322 5.86 11.52 -7.34
N CYS A 323 5.70 12.16 -8.50
CA CYS A 323 5.93 11.55 -9.79
C CYS A 323 6.80 12.40 -10.71
N ALA A 324 7.46 11.74 -11.66
CA ALA A 324 8.36 12.36 -12.60
C ALA A 324 7.93 12.08 -14.04
N LYS A 325 8.34 12.96 -14.94
CA LYS A 325 8.25 12.76 -16.39
C LYS A 325 9.63 12.38 -16.89
N VAL A 326 9.75 11.21 -17.51
CA VAL A 326 11.02 10.68 -18.01
C VAL A 326 10.91 10.26 -19.47
N GLN A 327 12.01 10.32 -20.21
CA GLN A 327 12.11 9.83 -21.59
C GLN A 327 13.19 8.76 -21.69
N ILE A 328 12.84 7.57 -22.17
CA ILE A 328 13.78 6.45 -22.32
C ILE A 328 14.77 6.80 -23.44
N GLU A 329 16.08 6.67 -23.18
CA GLU A 329 17.14 7.03 -24.15
C GLU A 329 17.71 5.82 -24.90
N LYS A 330 17.56 4.61 -24.37
CA LYS A 330 18.18 3.40 -24.93
C LYS A 330 17.30 2.17 -24.70
N GLY A 331 17.22 1.32 -25.72
CA GLY A 331 16.55 0.01 -25.67
C GLY A 331 15.31 -0.08 -26.54
N VAL A 332 14.47 -1.07 -26.28
CA VAL A 332 13.27 -1.41 -27.07
C VAL A 332 12.24 -0.26 -27.09
N TYR A 333 12.30 0.63 -26.12
CA TYR A 333 11.37 1.74 -25.93
C TYR A 333 12.03 3.11 -26.14
N ASP A 334 13.10 3.18 -26.92
CA ASP A 334 13.82 4.43 -27.19
C ASP A 334 12.88 5.56 -27.67
N GLY A 335 13.09 6.76 -27.13
CA GLY A 335 12.30 7.94 -27.38
C GLY A 335 10.95 8.00 -26.64
N ARG A 336 10.51 6.91 -26.00
CA ARG A 336 9.21 6.87 -25.31
C ARG A 336 9.20 7.76 -24.08
N VAL A 337 8.20 8.64 -23.99
CA VAL A 337 7.98 9.54 -22.86
C VAL A 337 6.97 8.93 -21.89
N ILE A 338 7.39 8.70 -20.65
CA ILE A 338 6.54 8.31 -19.54
C ILE A 338 6.17 9.57 -18.78
N LYS A 339 4.87 9.90 -18.75
CA LYS A 339 4.38 11.17 -18.19
C LYS A 339 4.34 11.20 -16.66
N ALA A 340 4.11 10.05 -16.04
CA ALA A 340 4.01 9.91 -14.59
C ALA A 340 4.65 8.58 -14.17
N ILE A 341 5.89 8.64 -13.67
CA ILE A 341 6.56 7.53 -12.99
C ILE A 341 6.80 7.91 -11.54
N GLU A 342 6.52 6.99 -10.61
CA GLU A 342 6.70 7.25 -9.17
C GLU A 342 8.20 7.42 -8.83
N TYR A 343 8.50 8.23 -7.81
CA TYR A 343 9.88 8.44 -7.34
C TYR A 343 10.57 7.15 -6.86
N GLU A 344 9.80 6.20 -6.32
CA GLU A 344 10.30 4.89 -5.89
C GLU A 344 10.74 4.02 -7.08
N ASP A 345 10.19 4.28 -8.27
CA ASP A 345 10.43 3.47 -9.47
C ASP A 345 11.57 4.01 -10.34
N ILE A 346 12.18 5.14 -9.96
CA ILE A 346 13.34 5.74 -10.65
C ILE A 346 14.46 6.12 -9.69
N CYS A 347 15.71 5.94 -10.13
CA CYS A 347 16.86 6.31 -9.33
C CYS A 347 17.98 6.89 -10.20
N LYS A 348 18.75 7.84 -9.67
CA LYS A 348 19.90 8.44 -10.33
C LYS A 348 20.94 7.37 -10.65
N VAL A 349 21.46 7.38 -11.87
CA VAL A 349 22.60 6.52 -12.27
C VAL A 349 23.91 7.10 -11.72
N ALA A 350 24.81 6.22 -11.27
CA ALA A 350 26.10 6.56 -10.70
C ALA A 350 27.07 7.23 -11.69
#